data_AF-A0A1I2U1D2-F1
#
_entry.id   AF-A0A1I2U1D2-F1
#
_cell.length_a   1.000
_cell.length_b   1.000
_cell.length_c   1.000
_cell.angle_alpha   90.00
_cell.angle_beta   90.00
_cell.angle_gamma   90.00
#
_symmetry.space_group_name_H-M   'P 1'
#
loop_
_entity.id
_entity.type
_entity.pdbx_description
1 polymer ?
#
loop_
_entity_poly.entity_id
_entity_poly.type
_entity_poly.pdbx_seq_one_letter_code
_entity_poly.pdbx_strand_id
1 'polypeptide(L)'
;MPDENRFARLGDAIGESNEGESEEENGAESSEREPSEPTAEAKSESDDREDGEAASEAETEETGGGPAFEFEATTAKSVYVRPETVDVLDDAEFEVESFLRREHDVRDVTGREFHDALVRVAAEYPDEVADAILAARDDKE
;
A
#
# COMPACT_ATOMS: atom_id res chain seq x y z
N MET A 1 -16.23 -38.37 -27.33
CA MET A 1 -15.72 -37.26 -26.48
C MET A 1 -14.65 -37.83 -25.55
N PRO A 2 -13.67 -37.02 -25.14
CA PRO A 2 -12.28 -37.37 -24.88
C PRO A 2 -12.03 -38.10 -23.55
N ASP A 3 -10.79 -38.59 -23.46
CA ASP A 3 -10.24 -39.66 -22.64
C ASP A 3 -10.49 -39.59 -21.13
N GLU A 4 -10.85 -40.76 -20.62
CA GLU A 4 -10.99 -41.09 -19.22
C GLU A 4 -9.65 -41.05 -18.47
N ASN A 5 -9.71 -40.39 -17.30
CA ASN A 5 -8.94 -40.65 -16.07
C ASN A 5 -7.60 -39.94 -15.86
N ARG A 6 -7.69 -38.61 -15.72
CA ARG A 6 -6.59 -37.73 -15.29
C ARG A 6 -6.04 -37.99 -13.89
N PHE A 7 -6.76 -38.69 -13.02
CA PHE A 7 -6.35 -38.95 -11.63
C PHE A 7 -5.81 -40.37 -11.37
N ALA A 8 -5.95 -41.29 -12.32
CA ALA A 8 -5.54 -42.69 -12.14
C ALA A 8 -4.02 -42.91 -12.19
N ARG A 9 -3.24 -41.96 -12.76
CA ARG A 9 -1.79 -42.13 -12.93
C ARG A 9 -0.94 -41.57 -11.77
N LEU A 10 -1.53 -40.79 -10.87
CA LEU A 10 -0.76 -40.15 -9.79
C LEU A 10 -0.52 -41.08 -8.58
N GLY A 11 -1.29 -42.17 -8.45
CA GLY A 11 -1.22 -43.07 -7.29
C GLY A 11 -0.14 -44.17 -7.37
N ASP A 12 0.29 -44.57 -8.56
CA ASP A 12 1.07 -45.81 -8.76
C ASP A 12 2.59 -45.60 -8.78
N ALA A 13 3.07 -44.35 -8.85
CA ALA A 13 4.50 -44.04 -8.80
C ALA A 13 5.05 -43.84 -7.36
N ILE A 14 4.18 -43.84 -6.35
CA ILE A 14 4.59 -43.84 -4.94
C ILE A 14 4.76 -45.31 -4.56
N GLY A 15 5.89 -45.85 -5.01
CA GLY A 15 6.29 -47.24 -4.92
C GLY A 15 6.16 -47.83 -3.52
N GLU A 16 5.28 -48.81 -3.46
CA GLU A 16 5.23 -49.95 -2.57
C GLU A 16 6.62 -50.61 -2.42
N SER A 17 7.08 -50.81 -1.18
CA SER A 17 7.61 -52.09 -0.65
C SER A 17 8.55 -51.86 0.54
N ASN A 18 8.07 -52.26 1.71
CA ASN A 18 8.82 -52.44 2.95
C ASN A 18 9.31 -53.88 3.04
N GLU A 19 10.63 -54.13 3.10
CA GLU A 19 11.25 -55.32 3.71
C GLU A 19 12.80 -55.19 3.77
N GLY A 20 13.39 -55.37 4.96
CA GLY A 20 14.84 -55.59 5.14
C GLY A 20 15.47 -54.94 6.38
N GLU A 21 15.49 -55.64 7.50
CA GLU A 21 16.38 -55.37 8.65
C GLU A 21 17.86 -55.47 8.26
N SER A 22 18.72 -54.56 8.74
CA SER A 22 20.15 -54.80 9.03
C SER A 22 20.73 -53.64 9.84
N GLU A 23 21.68 -54.01 10.70
CA GLU A 23 22.23 -53.28 11.84
C GLU A 23 23.31 -52.24 11.49
N GLU A 24 23.65 -51.43 12.51
CA GLU A 24 24.97 -50.85 12.81
C GLU A 24 25.48 -49.54 12.13
N GLU A 25 25.65 -48.55 13.03
CA GLU A 25 26.82 -47.69 13.27
C GLU A 25 27.37 -46.65 12.25
N ASN A 26 27.72 -45.49 12.84
CA ASN A 26 28.66 -44.45 12.40
C ASN A 26 28.22 -43.61 11.18
N GLY A 27 28.29 -42.27 11.17
CA GLY A 27 29.02 -41.32 12.00
C GLY A 27 29.39 -40.15 11.09
N ALA A 28 29.15 -38.92 11.55
CA ALA A 28 29.49 -37.66 10.86
C ALA A 28 28.72 -37.44 9.52
N GLU A 29 28.33 -36.25 9.09
CA GLU A 29 29.10 -35.02 8.99
C GLU A 29 28.17 -33.79 8.92
N SER A 30 28.72 -32.69 9.44
CA SER A 30 28.55 -31.29 9.01
C SER A 30 27.16 -30.75 8.66
N SER A 31 26.63 -29.98 9.60
CA SER A 31 25.60 -28.96 9.38
C SER A 31 26.23 -27.75 8.68
N GLU A 32 26.21 -27.72 7.35
CA GLU A 32 26.48 -26.52 6.55
C GLU A 32 25.16 -26.03 5.92
N ARG A 33 24.63 -24.95 6.51
CA ARG A 33 23.42 -24.26 6.07
C ARG A 33 23.86 -23.10 5.18
N GLU A 34 23.83 -23.31 3.88
CA GLU A 34 24.05 -22.25 2.88
C GLU A 34 22.82 -21.33 2.76
N PRO A 35 23.00 -20.03 2.45
CA PRO A 35 21.97 -18.99 2.51
C PRO A 35 21.07 -18.99 1.27
N SER A 36 19.76 -18.78 1.47
CA SER A 36 18.80 -18.57 0.39
C SER A 36 18.86 -17.13 -0.14
N GLU A 37 19.11 -16.97 -1.44
CA GLU A 37 18.93 -15.72 -2.19
C GLU A 37 17.43 -15.42 -2.41
N PRO A 38 16.98 -14.15 -2.27
CA PRO A 38 15.65 -13.75 -2.72
C PRO A 38 15.69 -13.34 -4.20
N THR A 39 15.01 -14.12 -5.05
CA THR A 39 14.72 -13.71 -6.43
C THR A 39 13.69 -12.58 -6.45
N ALA A 40 14.12 -11.42 -6.94
CA ALA A 40 13.28 -10.28 -7.27
C ALA A 40 12.44 -10.57 -8.53
N GLU A 41 11.12 -10.58 -8.40
CA GLU A 41 10.21 -10.40 -9.54
C GLU A 41 9.63 -8.99 -9.49
N ALA A 42 10.05 -8.20 -10.49
CA ALA A 42 9.62 -6.85 -10.72
C ALA A 42 8.46 -6.81 -11.73
N LYS A 43 7.39 -6.13 -11.31
CA LYS A 43 6.52 -5.22 -12.09
C LYS A 43 5.59 -5.79 -13.17
N SER A 44 4.29 -5.58 -12.93
CA SER A 44 3.39 -4.89 -13.87
C SER A 44 2.16 -4.38 -13.11
N GLU A 45 2.29 -3.21 -12.48
CA GLU A 45 1.14 -2.41 -12.10
C GLU A 45 0.69 -1.63 -13.34
N SER A 46 -0.56 -1.88 -13.75
CA SER A 46 -1.22 -1.12 -14.80
C SER A 46 -1.57 0.25 -14.23
N ASP A 47 -0.80 1.23 -14.67
CA ASP A 47 -0.93 2.65 -14.41
C ASP A 47 -2.07 3.20 -15.29
N ASP A 48 -3.29 3.19 -14.75
CA ASP A 48 -4.44 3.87 -15.34
C ASP A 48 -4.42 5.32 -14.86
N ARG A 49 -3.58 6.13 -15.52
CA ARG A 49 -3.57 7.60 -15.38
C ARG A 49 -4.66 8.17 -16.29
N GLU A 50 -5.87 8.32 -15.78
CA GLU A 50 -6.79 9.33 -16.30
C GLU A 50 -6.37 10.70 -15.76
N ASP A 51 -5.55 11.36 -16.56
CA ASP A 51 -5.20 12.77 -16.53
C ASP A 51 -6.47 13.63 -16.60
N GLY A 52 -6.72 14.39 -15.55
CA GLY A 52 -7.88 15.27 -15.46
C GLY A 52 -7.61 16.62 -16.14
N GLU A 53 -8.20 16.82 -17.32
CA GLU A 53 -8.47 18.17 -17.83
C GLU A 53 -9.79 18.22 -18.62
N ALA A 54 -10.90 18.48 -17.90
CA ALA A 54 -12.09 19.08 -18.48
C ALA A 54 -12.90 19.78 -17.38
N ALA A 55 -12.56 21.05 -17.11
CA ALA A 55 -13.49 21.97 -16.48
C ALA A 55 -14.67 22.18 -17.46
N SER A 56 -15.75 21.43 -17.27
CA SER A 56 -17.04 21.72 -17.89
C SER A 56 -17.96 22.24 -16.80
N GLU A 57 -18.18 23.55 -16.78
CA GLU A 57 -19.34 24.15 -16.12
C GLU A 57 -20.61 23.51 -16.71
N ALA A 58 -21.10 22.47 -16.04
CA ALA A 58 -22.42 21.93 -16.29
C ALA A 58 -23.40 22.74 -15.44
N GLU A 59 -24.09 23.69 -16.06
CA GLU A 59 -25.36 24.21 -15.54
C GLU A 59 -26.27 23.01 -15.27
N THR A 60 -26.38 22.64 -13.99
CA THR A 60 -27.24 21.56 -13.54
C THR A 60 -28.63 22.12 -13.43
N GLU A 61 -29.46 21.90 -14.44
CA GLU A 61 -30.91 21.99 -14.29
C GLU A 61 -31.31 21.01 -13.19
N GLU A 62 -31.80 21.54 -12.06
CA GLU A 62 -32.28 20.80 -10.90
C GLU A 62 -33.50 19.93 -11.26
N THR A 63 -33.27 18.78 -11.89
CA THR A 63 -34.26 17.71 -11.96
C THR A 63 -34.16 16.90 -10.68
N GLY A 64 -35.06 17.21 -9.74
CA GLY A 64 -35.13 16.63 -8.40
C GLY A 64 -34.94 15.12 -8.35
N GLY A 65 -33.87 14.71 -7.68
CA GLY A 65 -33.43 13.33 -7.55
C GLY A 65 -31.93 13.28 -7.29
N GLY A 66 -31.47 14.02 -6.27
CA GLY A 66 -30.08 13.95 -5.82
C GLY A 66 -29.69 12.51 -5.46
N PRO A 67 -28.39 12.19 -5.44
CA PRO A 67 -27.92 10.86 -5.06
C PRO A 67 -28.55 10.42 -3.74
N ALA A 68 -28.79 9.10 -3.61
CA ALA A 68 -29.43 8.51 -2.42
C ALA A 68 -28.65 8.76 -1.10
N PHE A 69 -27.42 9.27 -1.22
CA PHE A 69 -26.58 9.76 -0.14
C PHE A 69 -26.08 11.16 -0.52
N GLU A 70 -26.14 12.08 0.44
CA GLU A 70 -25.52 13.39 0.27
C GLU A 70 -24.00 13.23 0.32
N PHE A 71 -23.32 13.82 -0.65
CA PHE A 71 -21.86 13.91 -0.67
C PHE A 71 -21.44 15.29 -0.19
N GLU A 72 -20.42 15.34 0.64
CA GLU A 72 -19.75 16.59 0.99
C GLU A 72 -18.93 17.06 -0.21
N ALA A 73 -19.08 18.34 -0.57
CA ALA A 73 -18.38 18.93 -1.71
C ALA A 73 -16.88 19.08 -1.39
N THR A 74 -16.03 18.42 -2.15
CA THR A 74 -14.57 18.55 -2.05
C THR A 74 -13.97 19.02 -3.37
N THR A 75 -12.82 19.69 -3.29
CA THR A 75 -12.05 20.09 -4.48
C THR A 75 -10.73 19.33 -4.48
N ALA A 76 -10.48 18.58 -5.56
CA ALA A 76 -9.22 17.89 -5.74
C ALA A 76 -8.10 18.90 -6.04
N LYS A 77 -6.95 18.74 -5.39
CA LYS A 77 -5.74 19.53 -5.63
C LYS A 77 -4.53 18.61 -5.65
N SER A 78 -3.84 18.54 -6.79
CA SER A 78 -2.58 17.83 -6.93
C SER A 78 -1.41 18.75 -6.55
N VAL A 79 -0.42 18.20 -5.83
CA VAL A 79 0.79 18.91 -5.39
C VAL A 79 2.00 18.03 -5.68
N TYR A 80 3.07 18.62 -6.20
CA TYR A 80 4.33 17.92 -6.41
C TYR A 80 5.21 18.05 -5.17
N VAL A 81 5.43 16.93 -4.51
CA VAL A 81 6.28 16.83 -3.32
C VAL A 81 7.45 15.90 -3.65
N ARG A 82 8.60 16.13 -3.02
CA ARG A 82 9.75 15.25 -3.22
C ARG A 82 9.52 13.89 -2.56
N PRO A 83 10.04 12.78 -3.11
CA PRO A 83 9.84 11.44 -2.54
C PRO A 83 10.24 11.36 -1.07
N GLU A 84 11.38 11.95 -0.71
CA GLU A 84 11.87 11.95 0.67
C GLU A 84 10.91 12.64 1.66
N THR A 85 10.10 13.59 1.20
CA THR A 85 9.10 14.28 2.03
C THR A 85 7.80 13.49 2.10
N VAL A 86 7.46 12.71 1.06
CA VAL A 86 6.30 11.82 1.07
C VAL A 86 6.52 10.70 2.10
N ASP A 87 7.71 10.10 2.13
CA ASP A 87 8.02 9.04 3.11
C ASP A 87 7.85 9.55 4.55
N VAL A 88 8.30 10.77 4.84
CA VAL A 88 8.13 11.41 6.16
C VAL A 88 6.66 11.72 6.47
N LEU A 89 5.86 12.07 5.45
CA LEU A 89 4.43 12.30 5.61
C LEU A 89 3.68 11.01 5.93
N ASP A 90 4.02 9.89 5.27
CA ASP A 90 3.41 8.59 5.52
C ASP A 90 3.69 8.10 6.96
N ASP A 91 4.92 8.30 7.44
CA ASP A 91 5.27 8.04 8.84
C ASP A 91 4.45 8.91 9.81
N ALA A 92 4.29 10.20 9.49
CA ALA A 92 3.49 11.13 10.29
C ALA A 92 1.99 10.77 10.29
N GLU A 93 1.44 10.31 9.15
CA GLU A 93 0.06 9.82 9.05
C GLU A 93 -0.15 8.62 10.00
N PHE A 94 0.77 7.66 9.98
CA PHE A 94 0.72 6.51 10.88
C PHE A 94 0.80 6.92 12.36
N GLU A 95 1.66 7.88 12.71
CA GLU A 95 1.76 8.39 14.07
C GLU A 95 0.45 9.04 14.54
N VAL A 96 -0.18 9.84 13.67
CA VAL A 96 -1.48 10.47 13.94
C VAL A 96 -2.58 9.42 14.12
N GLU A 97 -2.67 8.43 13.23
CA GLU A 97 -3.66 7.35 13.36
C GLU A 97 -3.44 6.56 14.67
N SER A 98 -2.19 6.23 14.97
CA SER A 98 -1.81 5.55 16.21
C SER A 98 -2.17 6.35 17.46
N PHE A 99 -1.98 7.67 17.45
CA PHE A 99 -2.39 8.56 18.53
C PHE A 99 -3.92 8.58 18.68
N LEU A 100 -4.65 8.79 17.57
CA LEU A 100 -6.11 8.80 17.54
C LEU A 100 -6.70 7.49 18.09
N ARG A 101 -6.11 6.35 17.73
CA ARG A 101 -6.54 5.05 18.23
C ARG A 101 -6.28 4.87 19.71
N ARG A 102 -5.13 5.32 20.23
CA ARG A 102 -4.74 5.14 21.64
C ARG A 102 -5.51 6.08 22.57
N GLU A 103 -5.62 7.34 22.20
CA GLU A 103 -6.15 8.39 23.07
C GLU A 103 -7.65 8.64 22.86
N HIS A 104 -8.18 8.35 21.67
CA HIS A 104 -9.55 8.68 21.29
C HIS A 104 -10.38 7.46 20.81
N ASP A 105 -9.79 6.26 20.71
CA ASP A 105 -10.38 5.03 20.11
C ASP A 105 -10.98 5.27 18.71
N VAL A 106 -10.45 6.26 17.98
CA VAL A 106 -10.81 6.53 16.59
C VAL A 106 -9.98 5.61 15.69
N ARG A 107 -10.61 5.02 14.68
CA ARG A 107 -10.01 4.06 13.74
C ARG A 107 -10.46 4.35 12.33
N ASP A 108 -9.78 3.73 11.37
CA ASP A 108 -10.15 3.77 9.95
C ASP A 108 -10.26 5.22 9.42
N VAL A 109 -9.31 6.07 9.84
CA VAL A 109 -9.23 7.46 9.38
C VAL A 109 -9.01 7.44 7.88
N THR A 110 -9.89 8.10 7.13
CA THR A 110 -9.73 8.16 5.68
C THR A 110 -8.61 9.12 5.32
N GLY A 111 -7.88 8.83 4.24
CA GLY A 111 -6.84 9.75 3.74
C GLY A 111 -7.41 11.16 3.52
N ARG A 112 -8.66 11.31 3.08
CA ARG A 112 -9.30 12.63 2.97
C ARG A 112 -9.36 13.39 4.30
N GLU A 113 -9.77 12.74 5.38
CA GLU A 113 -9.86 13.39 6.70
C GLU A 113 -8.48 13.84 7.19
N PHE A 114 -7.47 12.99 7.00
CA PHE A 114 -6.09 13.32 7.32
C PHE A 114 -5.58 14.52 6.50
N HIS A 115 -5.71 14.47 5.16
CA HIS A 115 -5.23 15.53 4.29
C HIS A 115 -5.97 16.86 4.53
N ASP A 116 -7.28 16.82 4.77
CA ASP A 116 -8.05 18.04 5.04
C ASP A 116 -7.65 18.65 6.40
N ALA A 117 -7.46 17.83 7.43
CA ALA A 117 -6.94 18.29 8.72
C ALA A 117 -5.53 18.88 8.59
N LEU A 118 -4.64 18.22 7.84
CA LEU A 118 -3.28 18.69 7.56
C LEU A 118 -3.29 20.07 6.89
N VAL A 119 -4.12 20.25 5.86
CA VAL A 119 -4.25 21.54 5.15
C VAL A 119 -4.82 22.63 6.07
N ARG A 120 -5.82 22.31 6.91
CA ARG A 120 -6.36 23.26 7.88
C ARG A 120 -5.31 23.70 8.91
N VAL A 121 -4.51 22.77 9.43
CA VAL A 121 -3.40 23.08 10.34
C VAL A 121 -2.37 23.96 9.64
N ALA A 122 -1.92 23.62 8.44
CA ALA A 122 -0.96 24.44 7.70
C ALA A 122 -1.50 25.87 7.43
N ALA A 123 -2.81 26.03 7.22
CA ALA A 123 -3.44 27.34 7.06
C ALA A 123 -3.50 28.16 8.36
N GLU A 124 -3.51 27.50 9.53
CA GLU A 124 -3.48 28.16 10.83
C GLU A 124 -2.06 28.64 11.20
N TYR A 125 -1.02 28.00 10.64
CA TYR A 125 0.39 28.32 10.91
C TYR A 125 1.15 28.77 9.65
N PRO A 126 0.78 29.89 9.00
CA PRO A 126 1.42 30.34 7.76
C PRO A 126 2.89 30.76 7.94
N ASP A 127 3.27 31.24 9.13
CA ASP A 127 4.65 31.65 9.43
C ASP A 127 5.61 30.45 9.45
N GLU A 128 5.20 29.34 10.06
CA GLU A 128 5.95 28.07 10.07
C GLU A 128 6.18 27.54 8.63
N VAL A 129 5.17 27.68 7.77
CA VAL A 129 5.29 27.33 6.35
C VAL A 129 6.29 28.24 5.64
N ALA A 130 6.28 29.55 5.93
CA ALA A 130 7.23 30.48 5.36
C ALA A 130 8.67 30.17 5.81
N ASP A 131 8.87 29.88 7.09
CA ASP A 131 10.17 29.51 7.65
C ASP A 131 10.71 28.21 7.00
N ALA A 132 9.86 27.19 6.82
CA ALA A 132 10.23 25.96 6.13
C ALA A 132 10.66 26.21 4.67
N ILE A 133 10.02 27.14 3.98
CA ILE A 133 10.40 27.54 2.61
C ILE A 133 11.75 28.24 2.59
N LEU A 134 12.01 29.14 3.55
CA LEU A 134 13.29 29.85 3.64
C LEU A 134 14.44 28.89 3.96
N ALA A 135 14.26 28.00 4.95
CA ALA A 135 15.24 26.99 5.29
C ALA A 135 15.61 26.12 4.06
N ALA A 136 14.60 25.64 3.32
CA ALA A 136 14.81 24.84 2.12
C ALA A 136 15.49 25.58 0.94
N ARG A 137 15.56 26.92 1.00
CA ARG A 137 16.34 27.74 0.04
C ARG A 137 17.77 27.92 0.51
N ASP A 138 17.96 28.19 1.79
CA ASP A 138 19.28 28.39 2.39
C ASP A 138 20.11 27.10 2.34
N ASP A 139 19.47 25.92 2.50
CA ASP A 139 20.13 24.60 2.35
C ASP A 139 20.63 24.30 0.92
N LYS A 140 20.24 25.09 -0.08
CA LYS A 140 20.67 24.92 -1.48
C LYS A 140 21.84 25.82 -1.88
N GLU A 141 22.31 26.71 -0.99
CA GLU A 141 23.46 27.60 -1.22
C GLU A 141 24.81 26.98 -0.79
#